data_AF-A0A2T0VYU6-F1
#
_entry.id   AF-A0A2T0VYU6-F1
#
_cell.length_a   1.000
_cell.length_b   1.000
_cell.length_c   1.000
_cell.angle_alpha   90.00
_cell.angle_beta   90.00
_cell.angle_gamma   90.00
#
_symmetry.space_group_name_H-M   'P 1'
#
loop_
_entity.id
_entity.type
_entity.pdbx_description
1 polymer ?
#
loop_
_entity_poly.entity_id
_entity_poly.type
_entity_poly.pdbx_seq_one_letter_code
_entity_poly.pdbx_strand_id
1 'polypeptide(L)'
;MSTQNVLDVLQDAFLVLIRVGGPVLIVALVIGLVISIVQATTQIQEQTLSFVPKLFAILLTLVLLGTFMLNTLISFTDQLFAIIAGL
;
A
#
# COMPACT_ATOMS: atom_id res chain seq x y z
N MET A 1 10.17 27.74 8.67
CA MET A 1 9.78 26.39 9.12
C MET A 1 10.60 26.04 10.34
N SER A 2 9.95 25.64 11.45
CA SER A 2 10.64 25.13 12.64
C SER A 2 10.91 23.63 12.47
N THR A 3 11.80 23.07 13.29
CA THR A 3 12.05 21.61 13.35
C THR A 3 10.76 20.83 13.67
N GLN A 4 9.84 21.41 14.44
CA GLN A 4 8.55 20.80 14.75
C GLN A 4 7.71 20.60 13.48
N ASN A 5 7.59 21.63 12.64
CA ASN A 5 6.80 21.53 11.40
C ASN A 5 7.32 20.43 10.45
N VAL A 6 8.65 20.20 10.44
CA VAL A 6 9.25 19.12 9.63
C VAL A 6 8.85 17.75 10.19
N LEU A 7 8.82 17.57 11.51
CA LEU A 7 8.38 16.33 12.14
C LEU A 7 6.90 16.05 11.89
N ASP A 8 6.06 17.09 11.93
CA ASP A 8 4.62 16.95 11.67
C ASP A 8 4.37 16.48 10.23
N VAL A 9 5.04 17.09 9.24
CA VAL A 9 4.96 16.67 7.83
C VAL A 9 5.43 15.22 7.64
N LEU A 10 6.51 14.81 8.32
CA LEU A 10 6.98 13.43 8.26
C LEU A 10 5.97 12.45 8.84
N GLN A 11 5.34 12.78 9.98
CA GLN A 11 4.30 11.94 10.57
C GLN A 11 3.12 11.74 9.61
N ASP A 12 2.64 12.81 8.99
CA ASP A 12 1.57 12.73 8.00
C ASP A 12 1.97 11.91 6.77
N ALA A 13 3.21 12.07 6.29
CA ALA A 13 3.74 11.27 5.19
C ALA A 13 3.73 9.76 5.53
N PHE A 14 4.11 9.37 6.75
CA PHE A 14 4.04 7.97 7.18
C PHE A 14 2.60 7.45 7.25
N LEU A 15 1.66 8.26 7.73
CA LEU A 15 0.25 7.88 7.75
C LEU A 15 -0.31 7.68 6.34
N VAL A 16 0.06 8.53 5.39
CA VAL A 16 -0.30 8.39 3.97
C VAL A 16 0.32 7.12 3.39
N LEU A 17 1.59 6.84 3.68
CA LEU A 17 2.27 5.62 3.24
C LEU A 17 1.54 4.37 3.73
N ILE A 18 1.13 4.34 5.00
CA ILE A 18 0.37 3.22 5.57
C ILE A 18 -1.02 3.11 4.93
N ARG A 19 -1.72 4.23 4.71
CA ARG A 19 -3.07 4.22 4.08
C ARG A 19 -3.03 3.73 2.64
N VAL A 20 -2.00 4.10 1.89
CA VAL A 20 -1.85 3.73 0.48
C VAL A 20 -1.26 2.33 0.33
N GLY A 21 -0.15 2.04 1.01
CA GLY A 21 0.54 0.74 0.91
C GLY A 21 -0.12 -0.37 1.70
N GLY A 22 -0.74 -0.05 2.85
CA GLY A 22 -1.29 -1.03 3.79
C GLY A 22 -2.27 -2.02 3.16
N PRO A 23 -3.33 -1.58 2.45
CA PRO A 23 -4.30 -2.49 1.85
C PRO A 23 -3.66 -3.48 0.87
N VAL A 24 -2.73 -3.01 0.03
CA VAL A 24 -2.02 -3.86 -0.95
C VAL A 24 -1.14 -4.89 -0.25
N LEU A 25 -0.41 -4.47 0.79
CA LEU A 25 0.45 -5.35 1.58
C LEU A 25 -0.35 -6.41 2.33
N ILE A 26 -1.49 -6.04 2.92
CA ILE A 26 -2.38 -6.98 3.61
C ILE A 26 -2.89 -8.04 2.64
N VAL A 27 -3.37 -7.64 1.45
CA VAL A 27 -3.84 -8.61 0.45
C VAL A 27 -2.70 -9.50 -0.02
N ALA A 28 -1.53 -8.94 -0.32
CA ALA A 28 -0.36 -9.72 -0.73
C ALA A 28 0.07 -10.73 0.34
N LEU A 29 0.00 -10.36 1.62
CA LEU A 29 0.32 -11.21 2.75
C LEU A 29 -0.69 -12.35 2.89
N VAL A 30 -1.98 -12.05 2.92
CA VAL A 30 -3.05 -13.05 3.08
C VAL A 30 -3.01 -14.07 1.95
N ILE A 31 -2.96 -13.60 0.71
CA ILE A 31 -2.94 -14.48 -0.46
C ILE A 31 -1.64 -15.28 -0.51
N GLY A 32 -0.51 -14.64 -0.21
CA GLY A 32 0.77 -15.33 -0.10
C GLY A 32 0.74 -16.45 0.93
N LEU A 33 0.19 -16.19 2.11
CA LEU A 33 0.07 -17.19 3.19
C LEU A 33 -0.83 -18.36 2.78
N VAL A 34 -2.02 -18.08 2.25
CA VAL A 34 -2.96 -19.11 1.80
C VAL A 34 -2.32 -20.03 0.77
N ILE A 35 -1.65 -19.46 -0.24
CA ILE A 35 -0.97 -20.26 -1.27
C ILE A 35 0.17 -21.07 -0.67
N SER A 36 0.95 -20.50 0.25
CA SER A 36 2.06 -21.19 0.92
C SER A 36 1.59 -22.44 1.68
N ILE A 37 0.43 -22.35 2.36
CA ILE A 37 -0.18 -23.48 3.08
C ILE A 37 -0.63 -24.57 2.10
N VAL A 38 -1.27 -24.19 0.99
CA VAL A 38 -1.71 -25.15 -0.04
C VAL A 38 -0.50 -25.85 -0.67
N GLN A 39 0.54 -25.10 -1.00
CA GLN A 39 1.79 -25.64 -1.56
C GLN A 39 2.47 -26.62 -0.57
N ALA A 40 2.55 -26.27 0.71
CA ALA A 40 3.12 -27.12 1.74
C ALA A 40 2.33 -28.43 1.93
N THR A 41 0.99 -28.34 1.94
CA THR A 41 0.11 -29.50 2.19
C THR A 41 0.05 -30.46 1.00
N THR A 42 0.12 -29.93 -0.23
CA THR A 42 0.08 -30.74 -1.47
C THR A 42 1.46 -31.16 -1.97
N GLN A 43 2.53 -30.67 -1.35
CA GLN A 43 3.93 -30.87 -1.76
C GLN A 43 4.25 -30.33 -3.17
N ILE A 44 3.42 -29.43 -3.71
CA ILE A 44 3.64 -28.80 -5.02
C ILE A 44 4.43 -27.49 -4.81
N GLN A 45 5.70 -27.48 -5.18
CA GLN A 45 6.61 -26.33 -5.03
C GLN A 45 6.93 -25.64 -6.37
N GLU A 46 5.93 -25.51 -7.24
CA GLU A 46 6.07 -24.81 -8.51
C GLU A 46 6.04 -23.29 -8.30
N GLN A 47 7.14 -22.61 -8.65
CA GLN A 47 7.26 -21.16 -8.42
C GLN A 47 6.17 -20.34 -9.11
N THR A 48 5.73 -20.75 -10.29
CA THR A 48 4.70 -20.06 -11.09
C THR A 48 3.33 -20.07 -10.41
N LEU A 49 2.96 -21.16 -9.73
CA LEU A 49 1.71 -21.27 -8.98
C LEU A 49 1.64 -20.31 -7.79
N SER A 50 2.78 -19.94 -7.20
CA SER A 50 2.83 -18.94 -6.13
C SER A 50 2.69 -17.50 -6.63
N PHE A 51 3.14 -17.26 -7.86
CA PHE A 51 3.28 -15.92 -8.42
C PHE A 51 2.00 -15.41 -9.05
N VAL A 52 1.37 -16.20 -9.92
CA VAL A 52 0.23 -15.75 -10.74
C VAL A 52 -0.98 -15.35 -9.89
N PRO A 53 -1.49 -16.16 -8.93
CA PRO A 53 -2.67 -15.78 -8.17
C PRO A 53 -2.41 -14.57 -7.27
N LYS A 54 -1.19 -14.45 -6.72
CA LYS A 54 -0.76 -13.29 -5.92
C LYS A 54 -0.75 -12.00 -6.74
N LEU A 55 -0.20 -12.04 -7.95
CA LEU A 55 -0.18 -10.90 -8.86
C LEU A 55 -1.61 -10.45 -9.20
N PHE A 56 -2.50 -11.38 -9.54
CA PHE A 56 -3.91 -11.08 -9.81
C PHE A 56 -4.60 -10.41 -8.62
N ALA A 57 -4.38 -10.90 -7.40
CA ALA A 57 -4.96 -10.30 -6.21
C ALA A 57 -4.45 -8.87 -5.96
N ILE A 58 -3.15 -8.62 -6.16
CA ILE A 58 -2.56 -7.28 -6.07
C ILE A 58 -3.18 -6.34 -7.11
N LEU A 59 -3.24 -6.77 -8.38
CA LEU A 59 -3.84 -5.97 -9.45
C LEU A 59 -5.30 -5.65 -9.17
N LEU A 60 -6.09 -6.63 -8.71
CA LEU A 60 -7.48 -6.41 -8.33
C LEU A 60 -7.60 -5.39 -7.20
N THR A 61 -6.74 -5.48 -6.19
CA THR A 61 -6.69 -4.52 -5.08
C THR A 61 -6.38 -3.11 -5.57
N LEU A 62 -5.42 -2.97 -6.49
CA LEU A 62 -5.08 -1.69 -7.10
C LEU A 62 -6.23 -1.10 -7.91
N VAL A 63 -6.98 -1.92 -8.64
CA VAL A 63 -8.16 -1.45 -9.40
C VAL A 63 -9.28 -1.01 -8.46
N LEU A 64 -9.58 -1.81 -7.43
CA LEU A 64 -10.69 -1.52 -6.52
C LEU A 64 -10.40 -0.36 -5.56
N LEU A 65 -9.17 -0.26 -5.06
CA LEU A 65 -8.76 0.77 -4.09
C LEU A 65 -7.99 1.92 -4.73
N GLY A 66 -7.76 1.88 -6.04
CA GLY A 66 -6.95 2.86 -6.78
C GLY A 66 -7.43 4.29 -6.58
N THR A 67 -8.75 4.53 -6.72
CA THR A 67 -9.36 5.85 -6.51
C THR A 67 -9.13 6.35 -5.08
N PHE A 68 -9.28 5.50 -4.07
CA PHE A 68 -9.03 5.85 -2.67
C PHE A 68 -7.56 6.24 -2.42
N MET A 69 -6.63 5.44 -2.97
CA MET A 69 -5.20 5.71 -2.85
C MET A 69 -4.80 7.02 -3.53
N LEU A 70 -5.31 7.26 -4.75
CA LEU A 70 -5.05 8.50 -5.47
C LEU A 70 -5.62 9.72 -4.75
N ASN A 71 -6.84 9.66 -4.23
CA ASN A 71 -7.43 10.76 -3.47
C ASN A 71 -6.61 11.06 -2.20
N THR A 72 -6.09 10.03 -1.53
CA THR A 72 -5.22 10.21 -0.36
C THR A 72 -3.92 10.93 -0.73
N LEU A 73 -3.28 10.55 -1.85
CA LEU A 73 -2.07 11.19 -2.34
C LEU A 73 -2.30 12.64 -2.79
N ILE A 74 -3.41 12.90 -3.51
CA ILE A 74 -3.79 14.25 -3.94
C ILE A 74 -4.01 15.14 -2.72
N SER A 75 -4.81 14.68 -1.74
CA SER A 75 -5.07 15.45 -0.53
C SER A 75 -3.80 15.78 0.25
N PHE A 76 -2.86 14.83 0.35
CA PHE A 76 -1.58 15.08 1.01
C PHE A 76 -0.72 16.07 0.22
N THR A 77 -0.72 15.97 -1.11
CA THR A 77 0.00 16.88 -1.99
C THR A 77 -0.54 18.30 -1.88
N ASP A 78 -1.86 18.47 -1.86
CA ASP A 78 -2.52 19.78 -1.68
C ASP A 78 -2.15 20.41 -0.33
N GLN A 79 -2.11 19.62 0.74
CA GLN A 79 -1.65 20.09 2.06
C GLN A 79 -0.19 20.55 2.03
N LEU A 80 0.70 19.81 1.36
CA LEU A 80 2.09 20.23 1.20
C LEU A 80 2.20 21.56 0.44
N PHE A 81 1.45 21.72 -0.65
CA PHE A 81 1.45 22.97 -1.41
C PHE A 81 0.91 24.16 -0.61
N ALA A 82 -0.12 23.94 0.23
CA ALA A 82 -0.61 24.98 1.13
C ALA A 82 0.47 25.44 2.12
N ILE A 83 1.16 24.49 2.75
CA ILE A 83 2.27 24.76 3.68
C ILE A 83 3.40 25.54 2.98
N ILE A 84 3.72 25.18 1.74
CA ILE A 84 4.74 25.88 0.93
C ILE A 84 4.32 27.31 0.59
N ALA A 85 3.04 27.52 0.26
CA ALA A 85 2.48 28.84 -0.01
C ALA A 85 2.40 29.75 1.24
N GLY A 86 2.63 29.19 2.44
CA GLY A 86 2.53 29.91 3.70
C GLY A 86 1.09 30.08 4.21
N LEU A 87 0.17 29.27 3.69
CA LEU A 87 -1.21 29.11 4.18
C LEU A 87 -1.25 28.01 5.25
#